data_AF-A0A9W6S225-F1
#
_entry.id   AF-A0A9W6S225-F1
#
_cell.length_a   1.000
_cell.length_b   1.000
_cell.length_c   1.000
_cell.angle_alpha   90.00
_cell.angle_beta   90.00
_cell.angle_gamma   90.00
#
_symmetry.space_group_name_H-M   'P 1'
#
loop_
_entity.id
_entity.type
_entity.pdbx_description
1 polymer ?
#
loop_
_entity_poly.entity_id
_entity_poly.type
_entity_poly.pdbx_seq_one_letter_code
_entity_poly.pdbx_strand_id
1 'polypeptide(L)'
;MSRPFWNIDPDMPFGTLISVSEIYCHPEAYDEAFDDLKQLVRRESDEEIRTFKNELRAAILDPGRLPGDELYRAVRYDDGSPEKFLRRLWRDLYPHEPLPEA
;
A
#
# COMPACT_ATOMS: atom_id res chain seq x y z
N MET A 1 -13.32 -11.18 12.71
CA MET A 1 -13.48 -9.76 13.06
C MET A 1 -12.26 -9.03 12.52
N SER A 2 -12.44 -8.04 11.65
CA SER A 2 -11.32 -7.21 11.17
C SER A 2 -10.77 -6.38 12.33
N ARG A 3 -9.43 -6.33 12.45
CA ARG A 3 -8.78 -5.42 13.39
C ARG A 3 -9.02 -3.99 12.91
N PRO A 4 -9.30 -3.05 13.81
CA PRO A 4 -9.43 -1.66 13.42
C PRO A 4 -8.06 -1.08 13.00
N PHE A 5 -8.08 -0.18 12.01
CA PHE A 5 -6.93 0.51 11.41
C PHE A 5 -5.97 1.18 12.41
N TRP A 6 -6.42 1.48 13.64
CA TRP A 6 -5.57 2.05 14.71
C TRP A 6 -4.75 1.01 15.49
N ASN A 7 -4.78 -0.26 15.09
CA ASN A 7 -4.13 -1.37 15.79
C ASN A 7 -3.19 -2.19 14.88
N ILE A 8 -2.68 -1.54 13.83
CA ILE A 8 -1.53 -2.03 13.07
C ILE A 8 -0.29 -1.63 13.88
N ASP A 9 0.44 -2.64 14.36
CA ASP A 9 1.68 -2.43 15.09
C ASP A 9 2.70 -1.79 14.14
N PRO A 10 3.15 -0.55 14.36
CA PRO A 10 4.11 0.11 13.46
C PRO A 10 5.45 -0.62 13.39
N ASP A 11 5.76 -1.50 14.35
CA ASP A 11 6.96 -2.36 14.32
C ASP A 11 6.76 -3.61 13.44
N MET A 12 5.56 -3.84 12.89
CA MET A 12 5.34 -4.97 11.99
C MET A 12 5.94 -4.71 10.60
N PRO A 13 6.47 -5.76 9.94
CA PRO A 13 6.93 -5.63 8.56
C PRO A 13 5.83 -5.06 7.65
N PHE A 14 6.15 -4.03 6.88
CA PHE A 14 5.23 -3.38 5.94
C PHE A 14 4.02 -2.70 6.61
N GLY A 15 4.14 -2.32 7.88
CA GLY A 15 3.05 -1.71 8.64
C GLY A 15 2.54 -0.42 7.99
N THR A 16 3.41 0.44 7.49
CA THR A 16 3.00 1.69 6.83
C THR A 16 2.31 1.42 5.49
N LEU A 17 2.81 0.49 4.69
CA LEU A 17 2.17 0.03 3.45
C LEU A 17 0.75 -0.46 3.72
N ILE A 18 0.57 -1.32 4.73
CA ILE A 18 -0.73 -1.91 5.05
C ILE A 18 -1.68 -0.82 5.57
N SER A 19 -1.26 0.02 6.50
CA SER A 19 -2.08 1.10 7.06
C SER A 19 -2.54 2.11 6.01
N VAL A 20 -1.61 2.64 5.20
CA VAL A 20 -1.95 3.61 4.14
C VAL A 20 -2.86 2.96 3.10
N SER A 21 -2.58 1.71 2.72
CA SER A 21 -3.43 1.00 1.78
C SER A 21 -4.84 0.74 2.34
N GLU A 22 -4.98 0.41 3.63
CA GLU A 22 -6.29 0.26 4.27
C GLU A 22 -7.09 1.57 4.23
N ILE A 23 -6.46 2.70 4.54
CA ILE A 23 -7.15 4.00 4.57
C ILE A 23 -7.63 4.42 3.18
N TYR A 24 -6.79 4.24 2.16
CA TYR A 24 -7.02 4.87 0.86
C TYR A 24 -7.43 3.93 -0.27
N CYS A 25 -7.20 2.62 -0.11
CA CYS A 25 -7.46 1.61 -1.14
C CYS A 25 -8.52 0.58 -0.73
N HIS A 26 -9.03 0.61 0.51
CA HIS A 26 -10.09 -0.31 0.93
C HIS A 26 -11.41 0.01 0.21
N PRO A 27 -12.22 -0.99 -0.17
CA PRO A 27 -13.48 -0.78 -0.90
C PRO A 27 -14.53 0.03 -0.14
N GLU A 28 -14.41 0.15 1.18
CA GLU A 28 -15.30 0.98 2.02
C GLU A 28 -14.65 2.33 2.39
N ALA A 29 -13.53 2.69 1.76
CA ALA A 29 -12.97 4.04 1.88
C ALA A 29 -13.92 5.07 1.25
N TYR A 30 -13.77 6.34 1.62
CA TYR A 30 -14.57 7.42 1.04
C TYR A 30 -14.20 7.65 -0.44
N ASP A 31 -15.15 8.17 -1.23
CA ASP A 31 -15.06 8.20 -2.71
C ASP A 31 -13.77 8.85 -3.27
N GLU A 32 -13.22 9.84 -2.57
CA GLU A 32 -12.03 10.60 -3.01
C GLU A 32 -10.71 10.06 -2.42
N ALA A 33 -10.74 9.01 -1.59
CA ALA A 33 -9.59 8.56 -0.82
C ALA A 33 -8.40 8.18 -1.71
N PHE A 34 -8.64 7.45 -2.80
CA PHE A 34 -7.56 7.06 -3.69
C PHE A 34 -6.95 8.26 -4.45
N ASP A 35 -7.75 9.27 -4.78
CA ASP A 35 -7.25 10.48 -5.43
C ASP A 35 -6.51 11.39 -4.44
N ASP A 36 -6.92 11.40 -3.16
CA ASP A 36 -6.16 12.01 -2.08
C ASP A 36 -4.79 11.36 -1.90
N LEU A 37 -4.72 10.03 -1.94
CA LEU A 37 -3.44 9.31 -1.91
C LEU A 37 -2.55 9.72 -3.09
N LYS A 38 -3.09 9.83 -4.30
CA LYS A 38 -2.33 10.33 -5.48
C LYS A 38 -1.81 11.75 -5.29
N GLN A 39 -2.56 12.63 -4.62
CA GLN A 39 -2.09 13.97 -4.31
C GLN A 39 -1.02 13.95 -3.22
N LEU A 40 -1.17 13.07 -2.23
CA LEU A 40 -0.28 12.93 -1.10
C LEU A 40 1.08 12.37 -1.52
N VAL A 41 1.14 11.36 -2.40
CA VAL A 41 2.41 10.82 -2.91
C VAL A 41 3.22 11.82 -3.75
N ARG A 42 2.58 12.87 -4.29
CA ARG A 42 3.25 13.97 -4.99
C ARG A 42 3.87 14.99 -4.04
N ARG A 43 3.41 15.02 -2.79
CA ARG A 43 3.95 15.88 -1.73
C ARG A 43 5.11 15.13 -1.08
N GLU A 44 6.24 15.08 -1.78
CA GLU A 44 7.44 14.31 -1.42
C GLU A 44 8.08 14.68 -0.05
N SER A 45 7.51 15.64 0.70
CA SER A 45 7.97 16.08 2.01
C SER A 45 7.51 15.20 3.17
N ASP A 46 6.50 14.35 2.97
CA ASP A 46 5.90 13.55 4.02
C ASP A 46 6.72 12.28 4.33
N GLU A 47 7.10 12.08 5.59
CA GLU A 47 7.91 10.94 6.04
C GLU A 47 7.14 9.62 5.97
N GLU A 48 5.86 9.62 6.31
CA GLU A 48 5.00 8.43 6.23
C GLU A 48 4.91 7.96 4.78
N ILE A 49 4.79 8.90 3.84
CA ILE A 49 4.69 8.61 2.40
C ILE A 49 6.00 8.11 1.81
N ARG A 50 7.14 8.60 2.31
CA ARG A 50 8.44 8.04 1.94
C ARG A 50 8.59 6.60 2.43
N THR A 51 8.16 6.32 3.66
CA THR A 51 8.15 4.96 4.22
C THR A 51 7.21 4.05 3.44
N PHE A 52 5.98 4.49 3.17
CA PHE A 52 5.02 3.80 2.29
C PHE A 52 5.64 3.44 0.94
N LYS A 53 6.28 4.40 0.26
CA LYS A 53 6.90 4.16 -1.06
C LYS A 53 8.02 3.13 -0.98
N ASN A 54 8.87 3.20 0.05
CA ASN A 54 9.96 2.25 0.25
C ASN A 54 9.45 0.84 0.55
N GLU A 55 8.43 0.72 1.38
CA GLU A 55 7.78 -0.55 1.70
C GLU A 55 7.05 -1.13 0.48
N LEU A 56 6.33 -0.31 -0.29
CA LEU A 56 5.72 -0.72 -1.54
C LEU A 56 6.78 -1.25 -2.53
N ARG A 57 7.90 -0.54 -2.67
CA ARG A 57 9.03 -0.97 -3.51
C ARG A 57 9.56 -2.32 -3.05
N ALA A 58 9.83 -2.47 -1.75
CA ALA A 58 10.34 -3.72 -1.19
C ALA A 58 9.34 -4.89 -1.36
N ALA A 59 8.04 -4.63 -1.20
CA ALA A 59 6.99 -5.63 -1.39
C ALA A 59 6.84 -6.05 -2.86
N ILE A 60 7.12 -5.16 -3.82
CA ILE A 60 7.15 -5.51 -5.26
C ILE A 60 8.34 -6.41 -5.59
N LEU A 61 9.49 -6.14 -4.98
CA LEU A 61 10.72 -6.91 -5.19
C LEU A 61 10.66 -8.29 -4.55
N ASP A 62 10.07 -8.38 -3.35
CA ASP A 62 9.93 -9.63 -2.61
C ASP A 62 8.56 -9.72 -1.90
N PRO A 63 7.49 -10.08 -2.64
CA PRO A 63 6.15 -10.20 -2.09
C PRO A 63 6.03 -11.24 -0.96
N GLY A 64 6.96 -12.20 -0.88
CA GLY A 64 6.98 -13.23 0.16
C GLY A 64 7.29 -12.68 1.56
N ARG A 65 7.77 -11.44 1.66
CA ARG A 65 8.02 -10.76 2.94
C ARG A 65 6.77 -10.10 3.54
N LEU A 66 5.67 -10.02 2.80
CA LEU A 66 4.41 -9.52 3.34
C LEU A 66 3.93 -10.43 4.49
N PRO A 67 3.39 -9.84 5.57
CA PRO A 67 2.91 -10.63 6.70
C PRO A 67 1.59 -11.34 6.35
N GLY A 68 1.69 -12.59 5.91
CA GLY A 68 0.53 -13.45 5.61
C GLY A 68 -0.49 -12.77 4.67
N ASP A 69 -1.76 -12.77 5.09
CA ASP A 69 -2.87 -12.20 4.32
C ASP A 69 -3.22 -10.76 4.73
N GLU A 70 -2.38 -10.08 5.53
CA GLU A 70 -2.74 -8.78 6.12
C GLU A 70 -2.99 -7.70 5.04
N LEU A 71 -2.20 -7.67 3.96
CA LEU A 71 -2.46 -6.75 2.85
C LEU A 71 -3.80 -7.04 2.18
N TYR A 72 -4.16 -8.31 1.98
CA TYR A 72 -5.47 -8.67 1.42
C TYR A 72 -6.61 -8.26 2.36
N ARG A 73 -6.46 -8.44 3.67
CA ARG A 73 -7.45 -8.03 4.66
C ARG A 73 -7.64 -6.52 4.69
N ALA A 74 -6.56 -5.76 4.50
CA ALA A 74 -6.55 -4.31 4.50
C ALA A 74 -7.24 -3.69 3.29
N VAL A 75 -7.16 -4.28 2.10
CA VAL A 75 -7.68 -3.63 0.88
C VAL A 75 -8.66 -4.46 0.05
N ARG A 76 -8.80 -5.76 0.35
CA ARG A 76 -9.70 -6.70 -0.34
C ARG A 76 -9.57 -6.64 -1.88
N TYR A 77 -8.35 -6.56 -2.39
CA TYR A 77 -8.10 -6.50 -3.83
C TYR A 77 -8.61 -7.75 -4.57
N ASP A 78 -8.99 -7.59 -5.84
CA ASP A 78 -9.48 -8.69 -6.70
C ASP A 78 -8.48 -9.06 -7.83
N ASP A 79 -7.23 -8.61 -7.70
CA ASP A 79 -6.16 -8.84 -8.70
C ASP A 79 -5.71 -10.31 -8.77
N GLY A 80 -6.19 -11.16 -7.86
CA GLY A 80 -5.86 -12.57 -7.77
C GLY A 80 -4.50 -12.89 -7.13
N SER A 81 -3.63 -11.89 -6.91
CA SER A 81 -2.41 -12.04 -6.11
C SER A 81 -1.91 -10.70 -5.53
N PRO A 82 -1.19 -10.73 -4.40
CA PRO A 82 -0.54 -9.53 -3.85
C PRO A 82 0.39 -8.85 -4.86
N GLU A 83 1.16 -9.64 -5.62
CA GLU A 83 2.10 -9.13 -6.63
C GLU A 83 1.39 -8.30 -7.71
N LYS A 84 0.26 -8.78 -8.25
CA LYS A 84 -0.50 -8.05 -9.27
C LYS A 84 -1.07 -6.75 -8.71
N PHE A 85 -1.63 -6.81 -7.50
CA PHE A 85 -2.13 -5.64 -6.80
C PHE A 85 -1.03 -4.59 -6.58
N LEU A 86 0.12 -4.98 -6.01
CA LEU A 86 1.23 -4.06 -5.73
C LEU A 86 1.79 -3.40 -6.99
N ARG A 87 1.91 -4.16 -8.09
CA ARG A 87 2.36 -3.62 -9.38
C ARG A 87 1.36 -2.64 -9.98
N ARG A 88 0.05 -2.93 -9.86
CA ARG A 88 -1.00 -2.00 -10.29
C ARG A 88 -0.93 -0.72 -9.45
N LEU A 89 -0.87 -0.85 -8.13
CA LEU A 89 -0.78 0.27 -7.20
C LEU A 89 0.43 1.16 -7.51
N TRP A 90 1.59 0.58 -7.78
CA TRP A 90 2.77 1.36 -8.20
C TRP A 90 2.52 2.17 -9.48
N ARG A 91 1.92 1.56 -10.50
CA ARG A 91 1.64 2.24 -11.78
C ARG A 91 0.63 3.37 -11.61
N ASP A 92 -0.35 3.20 -10.73
CA ASP A 92 -1.38 4.20 -10.47
C ASP A 92 -0.82 5.41 -9.69
N LEU A 93 0.10 5.16 -8.74
CA LEU A 93 0.68 6.20 -7.88
C LEU A 93 1.90 6.88 -8.49
N TYR A 94 2.74 6.13 -9.21
CA TYR A 94 4.00 6.59 -9.79
C TYR A 94 4.07 6.30 -11.29
N PRO A 95 3.16 6.87 -12.12
CA PRO A 95 3.03 6.53 -13.54
C PRO A 95 4.27 6.86 -14.40
N HIS A 96 5.18 7.69 -13.88
CA HIS A 96 6.42 8.07 -14.56
C HIS A 96 7.65 7.31 -14.07
N GLU A 97 7.51 6.49 -13.02
CA GLU A 97 8.60 5.68 -12.49
C GLU A 97 8.52 4.26 -13.07
N PRO A 98 9.67 3.66 -13.42
CA PRO A 98 9.70 2.27 -13.82
C PRO A 98 9.22 1.38 -12.66
N LEU A 99 8.70 0.21 -13.00
CA LEU A 99 8.40 -0.77 -11.98
C LEU A 99 9.70 -1.17 -11.25
N PRO A 100 9.68 -1.36 -9.92
CA PRO A 100 10.84 -1.88 -9.21
C PRO A 100 11.29 -3.23 -9.76
N GLU A 101 12.60 -3.33 -10.06
CA GLU A 101 13.29 -4.55 -10.49
C GLU A 101 14.40 -4.86 -9.47
N ALA A 102 14.66 -6.16 -9.26
CA ALA A 102 15.58 -6.68 -8.25
C ALA A 102 17.04 -6.64 -8.72
#